data_AF-A0A1N6N9L2-F1
#
_entry.id   AF-A0A1N6N9L2-F1
#
_cell.length_a   1.000
_cell.length_b   1.000
_cell.length_c   1.000
_cell.angle_alpha   90.00
_cell.angle_beta   90.00
_cell.angle_gamma   90.00
#
_symmetry.space_group_name_H-M   'P 1'
#
loop_
_entity.id
_entity.type
_entity.pdbx_description
1 polymer ?
#
loop_
_entity_poly.entity_id
_entity_poly.type
_entity_poly.pdbx_seq_one_letter_code
_entity_poly.pdbx_strand_id
1 'polypeptide(L)'
;MLEGWFSYFIVLWTFVLVGLFGIGGFFMFRKFLKKMPKQDGRSDMDWEEYYVDKTRKLWGKEEKLMLEELVSPVPELFRDVARHKIAGKIGELALQEKARRISIDLIIRGYIMATPKRDHKFLRKKLDDMHIDHSPYSHLF
;
A
#
# COMPACT_ATOMS: atom_id res chain seq x y z
N MET A 1 23.39 -4.31 49.30
CA MET A 1 23.86 -5.14 48.17
C MET A 1 22.66 -5.91 47.65
N LEU A 2 22.58 -6.22 46.36
CA LEU A 2 21.50 -7.06 45.82
C LEU A 2 21.69 -8.48 46.38
N GLU A 3 20.91 -8.87 47.38
CA GLU A 3 21.03 -10.18 48.02
C GLU A 3 19.89 -11.10 47.55
N GLY A 4 20.28 -12.26 47.02
CA GLY A 4 19.36 -13.28 46.51
C GLY A 4 19.21 -13.29 44.99
N TRP A 5 19.00 -14.49 44.43
CA TRP A 5 18.84 -14.73 42.98
C TRP A 5 17.67 -13.93 42.37
N PHE A 6 16.63 -13.68 43.16
CA PHE A 6 15.45 -12.92 42.74
C PHE A 6 15.77 -11.44 42.48
N SER A 7 16.66 -10.82 43.25
CA SER A 7 17.07 -9.43 43.03
C SER A 7 17.88 -9.26 41.73
N TYR A 8 18.78 -10.21 41.42
CA TYR A 8 19.48 -10.23 40.13
C TYR A 8 18.53 -10.49 38.96
N PHE A 9 17.52 -11.35 39.15
CA PHE A 9 16.46 -11.57 38.17
C PHE A 9 15.69 -10.27 37.86
N ILE A 10 15.28 -9.50 38.87
CA ILE A 10 14.61 -8.21 38.67
C ILE A 10 15.48 -7.23 37.88
N VAL A 11 16.77 -7.12 38.23
CA VAL A 11 17.69 -6.22 37.53
C VAL A 11 17.85 -6.62 36.06
N LEU A 12 18.05 -7.92 35.78
CA LEU A 12 18.10 -8.44 34.41
C LEU A 12 16.82 -8.11 33.64
N TRP A 13 15.65 -8.40 34.23
CA TRP A 13 14.36 -8.12 33.61
C TRP A 13 14.11 -6.64 33.36
N THR A 14 14.62 -5.76 34.21
CA THR A 14 14.55 -4.31 33.99
C THR A 14 15.24 -3.93 32.67
N PHE A 15 16.46 -4.42 32.44
CA PHE A 15 17.18 -4.16 31.18
C PHE A 15 16.48 -4.81 29.98
N VAL A 16 15.95 -6.04 30.14
CA VAL A 16 15.19 -6.72 29.08
C VAL A 16 13.95 -5.91 28.70
N LEU A 17 13.16 -5.47 29.67
CA LEU A 17 11.94 -4.70 29.41
C LEU A 17 12.26 -3.36 28.76
N VAL A 18 13.26 -2.62 29.27
CA VAL A 18 13.71 -1.36 28.65
C VAL A 18 14.17 -1.60 27.21
N GLY A 19 14.90 -2.68 26.94
CA GLY A 19 15.29 -3.08 25.59
C GLY A 19 14.10 -3.37 24.68
N LEU A 20 13.13 -4.16 25.15
CA LEU A 20 11.90 -4.47 24.40
C LEU A 20 11.07 -3.22 24.11
N PHE A 21 10.91 -2.31 25.08
CA PHE A 21 10.24 -1.03 24.88
C PHE A 21 10.98 -0.13 23.90
N GLY A 22 12.31 -0.07 23.96
CA GLY A 22 13.13 0.68 23.00
C GLY A 22 12.99 0.15 21.57
N ILE A 23 13.07 -1.17 21.39
CA ILE A 23 12.90 -1.81 20.08
C ILE A 23 11.47 -1.62 19.56
N GLY A 24 10.45 -1.91 20.38
CA GLY A 24 9.05 -1.72 20.01
C GLY A 24 8.72 -0.27 19.67
N GLY A 25 9.23 0.67 20.48
CA GLY A 25 9.15 2.10 20.25
C GLY A 25 9.77 2.51 18.92
N PHE A 26 10.98 2.04 18.61
CA PHE A 26 11.66 2.33 17.34
C PHE A 26 10.84 1.90 16.11
N PHE A 27 10.27 0.69 16.11
CA PHE A 27 9.43 0.22 15.01
C PHE A 27 8.15 1.02 14.85
N MET A 28 7.48 1.35 15.97
CA MET A 28 6.30 2.21 15.98
C MET A 28 6.61 3.62 15.46
N PHE A 29 7.72 4.22 15.91
CA PHE A 29 8.14 5.55 15.50
C PHE A 29 8.47 5.60 13.99
N ARG A 30 9.18 4.60 13.47
CA ARG A 30 9.44 4.50 12.03
C ARG A 30 8.16 4.39 11.20
N LYS A 31 7.16 3.66 11.68
CA LYS A 31 5.84 3.56 11.02
C LYS A 31 5.08 4.88 11.13
N PHE A 32 5.18 5.58 12.26
CA PHE A 32 4.57 6.88 12.48
C PHE A 32 5.15 7.96 11.57
N LEU A 33 6.48 8.03 11.42
CA LEU A 33 7.15 8.98 10.53
C LEU A 33 6.69 8.84 9.07
N LYS A 34 6.30 7.64 8.64
CA LYS A 34 5.73 7.41 7.29
C LYS A 34 4.31 7.93 7.12
N LYS A 35 3.58 8.14 8.21
CA LYS A 35 2.21 8.68 8.22
C LYS A 35 2.15 10.17 8.48
N MET A 36 3.29 10.80 8.79
CA MET A 36 3.35 12.24 8.98
C MET A 36 2.93 12.97 7.69
N PRO A 37 2.19 14.08 7.81
CA PRO A 37 1.88 14.90 6.65
C PRO A 37 3.16 15.39 5.98
N LYS A 38 3.13 15.49 4.66
CA LYS A 38 4.23 16.06 3.88
C LYS A 38 4.22 17.59 4.00
N GLN A 39 5.07 18.25 3.22
CA GLN A 39 5.20 19.72 3.21
C GLN A 39 3.88 20.45 2.90
N ASP A 40 2.93 19.78 2.24
CA ASP A 40 1.60 20.27 1.89
C ASP A 40 0.54 20.03 2.99
N GLY A 41 0.92 19.46 4.13
CA GLY A 41 0.01 19.15 5.24
C GLY A 41 -0.83 17.89 5.04
N ARG A 42 -0.64 17.12 3.96
CA ARG A 42 -1.37 15.88 3.67
C ARG A 42 -0.46 14.66 3.75
N SER A 43 -0.97 13.56 4.30
CA SER A 43 -0.31 12.26 4.26
C SER A 43 -0.51 11.59 2.89
N ASP A 44 0.24 10.51 2.62
CA ASP A 44 0.02 9.70 1.41
C ASP A 44 -1.42 9.16 1.33
N MET A 45 -2.01 8.82 2.49
CA MET A 45 -3.38 8.30 2.57
C MET A 45 -4.42 9.38 2.22
N ASP A 46 -4.21 10.63 2.66
CA ASP A 46 -5.10 11.75 2.35
C ASP A 46 -5.08 12.07 0.85
N TRP A 47 -3.95 11.86 0.19
CA TRP A 47 -3.82 11.98 -1.26
C TRP A 47 -4.51 10.84 -2.00
N GLU A 48 -4.31 9.60 -1.55
CA GLU A 48 -5.03 8.44 -2.11
C GLU A 48 -6.55 8.65 -2.05
N GLU A 49 -7.07 9.07 -0.90
CA GLU A 49 -8.50 9.35 -0.72
C GLU A 49 -8.98 10.49 -1.63
N TYR A 50 -8.21 11.59 -1.71
CA TYR A 50 -8.51 12.70 -2.62
C TYR A 50 -8.63 12.24 -4.08
N TYR A 51 -7.72 11.40 -4.57
CA TYR A 51 -7.74 10.91 -5.94
C TYR A 51 -8.91 9.96 -6.21
N VAL A 52 -9.22 9.07 -5.26
CA VAL A 52 -10.39 8.19 -5.35
C VAL A 52 -11.68 9.02 -5.47
N ASP A 53 -11.85 10.00 -4.60
CA ASP A 53 -13.06 10.83 -4.58
C ASP A 53 -13.24 11.67 -5.84
N LYS A 54 -12.16 12.29 -6.33
CA LYS A 54 -12.19 13.10 -7.55
C LYS A 54 -12.45 12.29 -8.80
N THR A 55 -11.98 11.04 -8.84
CA THR A 55 -12.14 10.18 -10.01
C THR A 55 -13.35 9.27 -9.95
N ARG A 56 -14.08 9.20 -8.83
CA ARG A 56 -15.25 8.32 -8.62
C ARG A 56 -16.27 8.31 -9.77
N LYS A 57 -16.49 9.46 -10.42
CA LYS A 57 -17.42 9.62 -11.56
C LYS A 57 -16.87 9.10 -12.89
N LEU A 58 -15.54 8.96 -13.01
CA LEU A 58 -14.84 8.48 -14.21
C LEU A 58 -14.88 6.94 -14.34
N TRP A 59 -15.22 6.24 -13.25
CA TRP A 59 -15.27 4.78 -13.20
C TRP A 59 -16.61 4.25 -13.73
N GLY A 60 -16.56 3.50 -14.83
CA GLY A 60 -17.70 2.69 -15.29
C GLY A 60 -17.80 1.36 -14.54
N LYS A 61 -18.74 0.53 -14.95
CA LYS A 61 -19.01 -0.78 -14.31
C LYS A 61 -17.91 -1.79 -14.64
N GLU A 62 -17.46 -1.83 -15.89
CA GLU A 62 -16.43 -2.76 -16.37
C GLU A 62 -15.08 -2.49 -15.70
N GLU A 63 -14.71 -1.23 -15.55
CA GLU A 63 -13.46 -0.82 -14.91
C GLU A 63 -13.43 -1.20 -13.42
N LYS A 64 -14.57 -1.07 -12.73
CA LYS A 64 -14.70 -1.53 -11.34
C LYS A 64 -14.57 -3.05 -11.23
N LEU A 65 -15.21 -3.80 -12.13
CA LEU A 65 -15.08 -5.25 -12.18
C LEU A 65 -13.64 -5.68 -12.46
N MET A 66 -12.96 -5.00 -13.37
CA MET A 66 -11.54 -5.24 -13.66
C MET A 66 -10.67 -4.97 -12.42
N LEU A 67 -10.94 -3.90 -11.68
CA LEU A 67 -10.24 -3.64 -10.41
C LEU A 67 -10.48 -4.76 -9.39
N GLU A 68 -11.70 -5.22 -9.20
CA GLU A 68 -11.98 -6.36 -8.30
C GLU A 68 -11.20 -7.61 -8.71
N GLU A 69 -11.16 -7.90 -10.02
CA GLU A 69 -10.44 -9.05 -10.56
C GLU A 69 -8.94 -8.95 -10.27
N LEU A 70 -8.33 -7.78 -10.46
CA LEU A 70 -6.91 -7.55 -10.20
C LEU A 70 -6.52 -7.66 -8.72
N VAL A 71 -7.46 -7.42 -7.81
CA VAL A 71 -7.25 -7.51 -6.35
C VAL A 71 -7.68 -8.88 -5.79
N SER A 72 -8.31 -9.74 -6.59
CA SER A 72 -8.68 -11.10 -6.18
C SER A 72 -7.52 -11.97 -5.60
N PRO A 73 -6.25 -11.89 -6.06
CA PRO A 73 -5.17 -12.69 -5.46
C PRO A 73 -4.75 -12.18 -4.05
N VAL A 74 -5.22 -11.01 -3.63
CA VAL A 74 -4.93 -10.46 -2.30
C VAL A 74 -5.81 -11.16 -1.25
N PRO A 75 -5.25 -11.59 -0.10
CA PRO A 75 -6.03 -12.15 0.99
C PRO A 75 -7.13 -11.19 1.45
N GLU A 76 -8.29 -11.73 1.83
CA GLU A 76 -9.49 -10.95 2.12
C GLU A 76 -9.26 -9.82 3.14
N LEU A 77 -8.49 -10.10 4.21
CA LEU A 77 -8.14 -9.12 5.25
C LEU A 77 -7.39 -7.88 4.73
N PHE A 78 -6.77 -7.95 3.55
CA PHE A 78 -5.98 -6.87 2.95
C PHE A 78 -6.57 -6.35 1.64
N ARG A 79 -7.66 -6.97 1.16
CA ARG A 79 -8.23 -6.69 -0.17
C ARG A 79 -8.73 -5.24 -0.26
N ASP A 80 -9.40 -4.74 0.77
CA ASP A 80 -9.89 -3.36 0.80
C ASP A 80 -8.77 -2.32 0.73
N VAL A 81 -7.70 -2.56 1.48
CA VAL A 81 -6.53 -1.68 1.51
C VAL A 81 -5.82 -1.68 0.15
N ALA A 82 -5.63 -2.85 -0.45
CA ALA A 82 -5.01 -2.98 -1.76
C ALA A 82 -5.86 -2.30 -2.84
N ARG A 83 -7.18 -2.55 -2.84
CA ARG A 83 -8.14 -1.92 -3.75
C ARG A 83 -8.12 -0.40 -3.65
N HIS A 84 -8.17 0.14 -2.43
CA HIS A 84 -8.14 1.58 -2.22
C HIS A 84 -6.83 2.19 -2.75
N LYS A 85 -5.69 1.56 -2.44
CA LYS A 85 -4.37 2.02 -2.89
C LYS A 85 -4.23 2.01 -4.42
N ILE A 86 -4.68 0.93 -5.07
CA ILE A 86 -4.66 0.81 -6.53
C ILE A 86 -5.61 1.85 -7.15
N ALA A 87 -6.83 1.99 -6.62
CA ALA A 87 -7.78 3.00 -7.08
C ALA A 87 -7.26 4.43 -6.93
N GLY A 88 -6.58 4.73 -5.82
CA GLY A 88 -5.93 6.03 -5.59
C GLY A 88 -4.84 6.32 -6.63
N LYS A 89 -3.98 5.34 -6.94
CA LYS A 89 -2.95 5.49 -7.97
C LYS A 89 -3.53 5.64 -9.39
N ILE A 90 -4.56 4.87 -9.72
CA ILE A 90 -5.29 5.03 -11.00
C ILE A 90 -5.93 6.41 -11.08
N GLY A 91 -6.52 6.87 -9.98
CA GLY A 91 -7.13 8.19 -9.89
C GLY A 91 -6.11 9.32 -10.06
N GLU A 92 -4.93 9.18 -9.46
CA GLU A 92 -3.81 10.11 -9.63
C GLU A 92 -3.42 10.24 -11.11
N LEU A 93 -3.17 9.10 -11.78
CA LEU A 93 -2.82 9.08 -13.21
C LEU A 93 -3.93 9.69 -14.08
N ALA A 94 -5.19 9.35 -13.80
CA ALA A 94 -6.34 9.87 -14.55
C ALA A 94 -6.48 11.39 -14.41
N LEU A 95 -6.23 11.96 -13.22
CA LEU A 95 -6.25 13.42 -13.03
C LEU A 95 -5.05 14.10 -13.70
N GLN A 96 -3.85 13.51 -13.61
CA GLN A 96 -2.64 14.03 -14.26
C GLN A 96 -2.82 14.11 -15.79
N GLU A 97 -3.43 13.09 -16.38
CA GLU A 97 -3.69 12.99 -17.83
C GLU A 97 -5.00 13.67 -18.26
N LYS A 98 -5.76 14.25 -17.32
CA LYS A 98 -7.08 14.86 -17.55
C LYS A 98 -8.03 13.90 -18.29
N ALA A 99 -7.98 12.63 -17.93
CA ALA A 99 -8.77 11.58 -18.54
C ALA A 99 -10.27 11.80 -18.29
N ARG A 100 -11.08 11.64 -19.34
CA ARG A 100 -12.55 11.77 -19.25
C ARG A 100 -13.22 10.51 -18.69
N ARG A 101 -12.54 9.36 -18.74
CA ARG A 101 -12.97 8.06 -18.25
C ARG A 101 -11.74 7.24 -17.88
N ILE A 102 -11.86 6.34 -16.91
CA ILE A 102 -10.80 5.38 -16.61
C ILE A 102 -10.68 4.39 -17.76
N SER A 103 -9.50 4.28 -18.36
CA SER A 103 -9.19 3.33 -19.42
C SER A 103 -8.52 2.08 -18.84
N ILE A 104 -8.53 0.99 -19.61
CA ILE A 104 -7.81 -0.25 -19.27
C ILE A 104 -6.31 0.04 -19.07
N ASP A 105 -5.75 0.89 -19.92
CA ASP A 105 -4.35 1.33 -19.81
C ASP A 105 -4.04 2.05 -18.48
N LEU A 106 -4.90 2.98 -18.05
CA LEU A 106 -4.76 3.63 -16.74
C LEU A 106 -4.85 2.62 -15.58
N ILE A 107 -5.74 1.62 -15.69
CA ILE A 107 -5.90 0.56 -14.69
C ILE A 107 -4.61 -0.26 -14.57
N ILE A 108 -4.06 -0.71 -15.70
CA ILE A 108 -2.85 -1.55 -15.72
C ILE A 108 -1.65 -0.76 -15.18
N ARG A 109 -1.44 0.47 -15.66
CA ARG A 109 -0.35 1.34 -15.17
C ARG A 109 -0.49 1.61 -13.67
N GLY A 110 -1.69 1.95 -13.22
CA GLY A 110 -1.96 2.19 -11.81
C GLY A 110 -1.78 0.94 -10.94
N TYR A 111 -2.16 -0.24 -11.44
CA TYR A 111 -1.94 -1.52 -10.77
C TYR A 111 -0.45 -1.83 -10.59
N ILE A 112 0.36 -1.67 -11.65
CA ILE A 112 1.82 -1.89 -11.59
C ILE A 112 2.48 -0.90 -10.62
N MET A 113 2.15 0.38 -10.72
CA MET A 113 2.76 1.43 -9.90
C MET A 113 2.33 1.38 -8.42
N ALA A 114 1.12 0.91 -8.13
CA ALA A 114 0.64 0.75 -6.75
C ALA A 114 1.23 -0.50 -6.06
N THR A 115 1.61 -1.51 -6.85
CA THR A 115 2.11 -2.78 -6.34
C THR A 115 3.58 -2.67 -5.92
N PRO A 116 3.95 -3.09 -4.70
CA PRO A 116 5.35 -3.10 -4.27
C PRO A 116 6.21 -4.01 -5.16
N LYS A 117 7.45 -3.60 -5.45
CA LYS A 117 8.39 -4.35 -6.33
C LYS A 117 8.57 -5.83 -5.94
N ARG A 118 8.57 -6.12 -4.64
CA ARG A 118 8.66 -7.50 -4.11
C ARG A 118 7.48 -8.40 -4.53
N ASP A 119 6.32 -7.80 -4.80
CA ASP A 119 5.06 -8.48 -5.09
C ASP A 119 4.78 -8.54 -6.61
N HIS A 120 5.66 -7.98 -7.45
CA HIS A 120 5.52 -7.97 -8.92
C HIS A 120 5.47 -9.36 -9.56
N LYS A 121 5.99 -10.40 -8.90
CA LYS A 121 5.84 -11.78 -9.35
C LYS A 121 4.37 -12.20 -9.41
N PHE A 122 3.58 -11.84 -8.40
CA PHE A 122 2.14 -12.16 -8.36
C PHE A 122 1.35 -11.29 -9.34
N LEU A 123 1.76 -10.03 -9.48
CA LEU A 123 1.19 -9.11 -10.45
C LEU A 123 1.32 -9.65 -11.89
N ARG A 124 2.53 -10.04 -12.32
CA ARG A 124 2.76 -10.58 -13.66
C ARG A 124 1.91 -11.82 -13.90
N LYS A 125 1.93 -12.76 -12.95
CA LYS A 125 1.09 -13.96 -13.02
C LYS A 125 -0.39 -13.60 -13.19
N LYS A 126 -0.90 -12.61 -12.45
CA LYS A 126 -2.31 -12.21 -12.55
C LYS A 126 -2.64 -11.59 -13.91
N LEU A 127 -1.76 -10.75 -14.46
CA LEU A 127 -1.94 -10.18 -15.80
C LEU A 127 -1.89 -11.27 -16.88
N ASP A 128 -0.99 -12.25 -16.75
CA ASP A 128 -0.90 -13.39 -17.65
C ASP A 128 -2.17 -14.27 -17.59
N ASP A 129 -2.68 -14.56 -16.38
CA ASP A 129 -3.94 -15.29 -16.18
C ASP A 129 -5.14 -14.55 -16.83
N MET A 130 -5.11 -13.22 -16.82
CA MET A 130 -6.12 -12.36 -17.47
C MET A 130 -5.86 -12.17 -18.97
N HIS A 131 -4.82 -12.77 -19.54
CA HIS A 131 -4.42 -12.64 -20.94
C HIS A 131 -4.13 -11.18 -21.37
N ILE A 132 -3.58 -10.38 -20.44
CA ILE A 132 -3.21 -8.99 -20.67
C ILE A 132 -1.74 -8.92 -21.04
N ASP A 133 -1.43 -8.46 -22.26
CA ASP A 133 -0.05 -8.19 -22.65
C ASP A 133 0.50 -7.00 -21.85
N HIS A 134 1.52 -7.29 -21.04
CA HIS A 134 2.17 -6.30 -20.20
C HIS A 134 3.49 -5.78 -20.79
N SER A 135 3.88 -6.24 -21.99
CA SER A 135 5.10 -5.82 -22.69
C SER A 135 5.23 -4.29 -22.84
N PRO A 136 4.16 -3.53 -23.18
CA PRO A 136 4.23 -2.06 -23.29
C PRO A 136 4.60 -1.37 -21.97
N TYR A 137 4.32 -2.02 -20.84
CA TYR A 137 4.52 -1.48 -19.48
C TYR A 137 5.81 -1.97 -18.84
N SER A 138 6.70 -2.63 -19.57
CA SER A 138 7.95 -3.19 -19.04
C SER A 138 8.80 -2.17 -18.28
N HIS A 139 8.72 -0.89 -18.66
CA HIS A 139 9.42 0.22 -18.02
C HIS A 139 8.92 0.57 -16.60
N LEU A 140 7.76 0.06 -16.19
CA LEU A 140 7.14 0.32 -14.89
C LEU A 140 7.49 -0.72 -13.82
N PHE A 141 8.20 -1.79 -14.19
CA PHE A 141 8.61 -2.87 -13.28
C PHE A 141 9.94 -2.58 -12.57
#